data_AF-A0A661AY51-F1
#
_entry.id   AF-A0A661AY51-F1
#
_cell.length_a   1.000
_cell.length_b   1.000
_cell.length_c   1.000
_cell.angle_alpha   90.00
_cell.angle_beta   90.00
_cell.angle_gamma   90.00
#
_symmetry.space_group_name_H-M   'P 1'
#
loop_
_entity.id
_entity.type
_entity.pdbx_description
1 polymer ?
#
loop_
_entity_poly.entity_id
_entity_poly.type
_entity_poly.pdbx_seq_one_letter_code
_entity_poly.pdbx_strand_id
1 'polypeptide(L)'
;MQFNYRCTMCGERFKIAPDVMLCPKCSAEQNPDEPLKGVLEVVVDGDLPDDWDVLDLLPVEREFFPEIPVGNTPLWKPVNLRSELGLKNLFIKDDTLEPTGSFKDRASYLVAAFARKYGINNIVVASTGNAASSMAGVGAAAGISVTVFVPKSAPKAKL
;
A
#
# COMPACT_ATOMS: atom_id res chain seq x y z
N MET A 1 17.17 -9.88 -3.45
CA MET A 1 15.85 -10.34 -3.94
C MET A 1 15.45 -9.56 -5.19
N GLN A 2 14.68 -10.18 -6.09
CA GLN A 2 14.17 -9.55 -7.30
C GLN A 2 12.65 -9.68 -7.34
N PHE A 3 11.94 -8.54 -7.45
CA PHE A 3 10.49 -8.49 -7.51
C PHE A 3 10.01 -8.34 -8.96
N ASN A 4 9.10 -9.20 -9.37
CA ASN A 4 8.48 -9.16 -10.70
C ASN A 4 6.97 -9.34 -10.57
N TYR A 5 6.23 -8.87 -11.56
CA TYR A 5 4.85 -9.31 -11.75
C TYR A 5 4.82 -10.64 -12.51
N ARG A 6 3.83 -11.48 -12.18
CA ARG A 6 3.47 -12.68 -12.96
C ARG A 6 1.98 -12.64 -13.27
N CYS A 7 1.61 -12.89 -14.52
CA CYS A 7 0.22 -13.04 -14.89
C CYS A 7 -0.34 -14.34 -14.30
N THR A 8 -1.45 -14.23 -13.57
CA THR A 8 -2.14 -15.38 -12.96
C THR A 8 -2.80 -16.32 -13.97
N MET A 9 -2.94 -15.89 -15.24
CA MET A 9 -3.56 -16.68 -16.32
C MET A 9 -2.53 -17.35 -17.24
N CYS A 10 -1.61 -16.57 -17.83
CA CYS A 10 -0.64 -17.09 -18.80
C CYS A 10 0.76 -17.35 -18.23
N GLY A 11 1.03 -16.94 -16.98
CA GLY A 11 2.33 -17.11 -16.32
C GLY A 11 3.44 -16.17 -16.81
N GLU A 12 3.16 -15.29 -17.77
CA GLU A 12 4.15 -14.33 -18.28
C GLU A 12 4.61 -13.37 -17.18
N ARG A 13 5.91 -13.06 -17.17
CA ARG A 13 6.56 -12.22 -16.15
C ARG A 13 6.85 -10.82 -16.70
N PHE A 14 6.64 -9.82 -15.87
CA PHE A 14 6.88 -8.42 -16.19
C PHE A 14 7.71 -7.75 -15.10
N LYS A 15 8.56 -6.80 -15.49
CA LYS A 15 9.16 -5.88 -14.52
C LYS A 15 8.05 -5.02 -13.91
N ILE A 16 8.12 -4.78 -12.61
CA ILE A 16 7.20 -3.85 -11.93
C ILE A 16 7.49 -2.44 -12.44
N ALA A 17 6.53 -1.83 -13.14
CA ALA A 17 6.61 -0.50 -13.72
C ALA A 17 5.25 0.23 -13.60
N PRO A 18 5.22 1.58 -13.61
CA PRO A 18 3.99 2.35 -13.34
C PRO A 18 2.83 2.12 -14.32
N ASP A 19 3.13 1.76 -15.56
CA ASP A 19 2.18 1.55 -16.65
C ASP A 19 1.66 0.10 -16.73
N VAL A 20 2.26 -0.82 -15.96
CA VAL A 20 1.90 -2.24 -15.98
C VAL A 20 0.85 -2.52 -14.90
N MET A 21 -0.42 -2.45 -15.30
CA MET A 21 -1.57 -2.70 -14.42
C MET A 21 -2.18 -4.09 -14.62
N LEU A 22 -2.11 -4.63 -15.83
CA LEU A 22 -2.59 -5.97 -16.20
C LEU A 22 -1.64 -6.58 -17.24
N CYS A 23 -1.71 -7.90 -17.40
CA CYS A 23 -1.05 -8.60 -18.49
C CYS A 23 -1.59 -8.13 -19.84
N PRO A 24 -0.77 -7.50 -20.71
CA PRO A 24 -1.24 -6.91 -21.96
C PRO A 24 -1.91 -7.90 -22.92
N LYS A 25 -1.49 -9.17 -22.86
CA LYS A 25 -2.05 -10.25 -23.68
C LYS A 25 -3.41 -10.72 -23.16
N CYS A 26 -3.50 -11.08 -21.88
CA CYS A 26 -4.73 -11.65 -21.32
C CYS A 26 -5.83 -10.59 -21.12
N SER A 27 -5.47 -9.34 -20.80
CA SER A 27 -6.46 -8.28 -20.65
C SER A 27 -7.04 -7.79 -21.98
N ALA A 28 -6.38 -8.07 -23.11
CA ALA A 28 -6.90 -7.73 -24.44
C ALA A 28 -8.20 -8.48 -24.78
N GLU A 29 -8.47 -9.59 -24.10
CA GLU A 29 -9.67 -10.42 -24.26
C GLU A 29 -10.73 -10.12 -23.16
N GLN A 30 -10.65 -8.97 -22.51
CA GLN A 30 -11.58 -8.57 -21.46
C GLN A 30 -12.99 -8.31 -22.02
N ASN A 31 -13.99 -8.94 -21.42
CA ASN A 31 -15.41 -8.63 -21.66
C ASN A 31 -15.98 -7.81 -20.49
N PRO A 32 -16.92 -6.87 -20.71
CA PRO A 32 -17.48 -6.02 -19.65
C PRO A 32 -18.15 -6.78 -18.50
N ASP A 33 -18.78 -7.91 -18.79
CA ASP A 33 -19.56 -8.70 -17.84
C ASP A 33 -18.78 -9.85 -17.20
N GLU A 34 -17.45 -9.86 -17.36
CA GLU A 34 -16.56 -10.89 -16.82
C GLU A 34 -15.61 -10.33 -15.74
N PRO A 35 -15.13 -11.16 -14.81
CA PRO A 35 -14.03 -10.79 -13.93
C PRO A 35 -12.81 -10.27 -14.72
N LEU A 36 -11.99 -9.46 -14.05
CA LEU A 36 -10.82 -8.86 -14.67
C LEU A 36 -9.81 -9.94 -15.10
N LYS A 37 -9.41 -9.92 -16.37
CA LYS A 37 -8.40 -10.80 -16.95
C LYS A 37 -7.02 -10.17 -16.88
N GLY A 38 -6.00 -11.03 -16.84
CA GLY A 38 -4.61 -10.60 -16.79
C GLY A 38 -4.19 -9.99 -15.45
N VAL A 39 -4.87 -10.34 -14.35
CA VAL A 39 -4.46 -9.92 -13.01
C VAL A 39 -3.05 -10.40 -12.72
N LEU A 40 -2.22 -9.48 -12.23
CA LEU A 40 -0.82 -9.71 -11.92
C LEU A 40 -0.66 -9.98 -10.42
N GLU A 41 0.14 -10.97 -10.08
CA GLU A 41 0.63 -11.19 -8.72
C GLU A 41 2.11 -10.79 -8.63
N VAL A 42 2.57 -10.40 -7.45
CA VAL A 42 3.99 -10.15 -7.21
C VAL A 42 4.67 -11.49 -6.92
N VAL A 43 5.72 -11.81 -7.66
CA VAL A 43 6.63 -12.93 -7.40
C VAL A 43 8.00 -12.40 -7.01
N VAL A 44 8.65 -13.11 -6.10
CA VAL A 44 9.95 -12.75 -5.55
C VAL A 44 10.92 -13.88 -5.84
N ASP A 45 12.03 -13.56 -6.49
CA ASP A 45 13.14 -14.48 -6.73
C ASP A 45 14.32 -14.15 -5.77
N GLY A 46 14.93 -15.18 -5.20
CA GLY A 46 16.07 -15.08 -4.26
C GLY A 46 15.67 -15.14 -2.78
N ASP A 47 16.69 -15.22 -1.93
CA ASP A 47 16.51 -15.38 -0.47
C ASP A 47 16.53 -14.04 0.27
N LEU A 48 15.85 -14.00 1.41
CA LEU A 48 15.95 -12.91 2.38
C LEU A 48 17.34 -12.95 3.05
N PRO A 49 17.95 -11.80 3.34
CA PRO A 49 19.13 -11.76 4.21
C PRO A 49 18.77 -12.18 5.64
N ASP A 50 19.76 -12.62 6.42
CA ASP A 50 19.54 -13.09 7.80
C ASP A 50 18.99 -11.99 8.73
N ASP A 51 19.32 -10.73 8.46
CA ASP A 51 18.95 -9.54 9.23
C ASP A 51 17.82 -8.71 8.58
N TRP A 52 16.99 -9.36 7.77
CA TRP A 52 15.91 -8.70 7.04
C TRP A 52 14.91 -7.95 7.94
N ASP A 53 14.33 -6.89 7.40
CA ASP A 53 13.16 -6.21 7.94
C ASP A 53 12.01 -6.10 6.91
N VAL A 54 10.87 -5.54 7.34
CA VAL A 54 9.66 -5.44 6.50
C VAL A 54 9.91 -4.70 5.18
N LEU A 55 10.81 -3.73 5.12
CA LEU A 55 11.08 -2.98 3.88
C LEU A 55 11.78 -3.84 2.84
N ASP A 56 12.55 -4.85 3.26
CA ASP A 56 13.19 -5.78 2.32
C ASP A 56 12.14 -6.61 1.57
N LEU A 57 10.95 -6.82 2.14
CA LEU A 57 9.83 -7.50 1.49
C LEU A 57 9.06 -6.63 0.50
N LEU A 58 9.43 -5.36 0.34
CA LEU A 58 8.72 -4.42 -0.53
C LEU A 58 9.47 -4.23 -1.87
N PRO A 59 8.75 -4.06 -3.00
CA PRO A 59 9.34 -3.97 -4.33
C PRO A 59 9.96 -2.59 -4.67
N VAL A 60 10.48 -1.87 -3.67
CA VAL A 60 11.07 -0.54 -3.81
C VAL A 60 12.30 -0.44 -2.90
N GLU A 61 13.37 0.19 -3.40
CA GLU A 61 14.62 0.38 -2.69
C GLU A 61 14.47 1.40 -1.55
N ARG A 62 15.21 1.18 -0.45
CA ARG A 62 15.05 1.91 0.82
C ARG A 62 15.20 3.43 0.66
N GLU A 63 16.08 3.90 -0.22
CA GLU A 63 16.33 5.33 -0.44
C GLU A 63 15.10 6.12 -0.96
N PHE A 64 14.13 5.43 -1.55
CA PHE A 64 12.93 6.08 -2.08
C PHE A 64 11.83 6.26 -1.05
N PHE A 65 11.89 5.57 0.08
CA PHE A 65 10.89 5.74 1.13
C PHE A 65 11.03 7.11 1.81
N PRO A 66 9.91 7.82 2.08
CA PRO A 66 9.95 9.14 2.70
C PRO A 66 10.36 9.06 4.18
N GLU A 67 10.98 10.10 4.72
CA GLU A 67 11.37 10.17 6.14
C GLU A 67 10.17 10.53 7.04
N ILE A 68 9.29 9.56 7.25
CA ILE A 68 8.10 9.67 8.12
C ILE A 68 7.95 8.35 8.90
N PRO A 69 7.59 8.37 10.20
CA PRO A 69 7.61 7.16 11.03
C PRO A 69 6.39 6.26 10.80
N VAL A 70 6.23 5.76 9.58
CA VAL A 70 5.18 4.79 9.22
C VAL A 70 5.60 3.39 9.70
N GLY A 71 4.65 2.69 10.31
CA GLY A 71 4.86 1.36 10.85
C GLY A 71 5.33 1.34 12.30
N ASN A 72 5.79 0.16 12.73
CA ASN A 72 6.20 -0.11 14.12
C ASN A 72 5.21 0.35 15.22
N THR A 73 3.92 0.39 14.89
CA THR A 73 2.86 0.75 15.85
C THR A 73 2.72 -0.28 16.97
N PRO A 74 2.14 0.09 18.13
CA PRO A 74 2.03 -0.83 19.27
C PRO A 74 1.28 -2.13 18.96
N LEU A 75 1.76 -3.22 19.53
CA LEU A 75 1.02 -4.49 19.66
C LEU A 75 0.79 -4.75 21.14
N TRP A 76 -0.44 -4.57 21.61
CA TRP A 76 -0.74 -4.60 23.05
C TRP A 76 -1.77 -5.65 23.44
N LYS A 77 -1.78 -5.99 24.73
CA LYS A 77 -2.60 -7.05 25.32
C LYS A 77 -3.78 -6.43 26.08
N PRO A 78 -5.03 -6.52 25.59
CA PRO A 78 -6.18 -5.95 26.27
C PRO A 78 -6.63 -6.84 27.44
N VAL A 79 -6.04 -6.65 28.62
CA VAL A 79 -6.21 -7.55 29.79
C VAL A 79 -7.67 -7.78 30.17
N ASN A 80 -8.47 -6.72 30.28
CA ASN A 80 -9.88 -6.81 30.67
C ASN A 80 -10.70 -7.59 29.63
N LEU A 81 -10.51 -7.29 28.34
CA LEU A 81 -11.20 -7.96 27.24
C LEU A 81 -10.81 -9.44 27.13
N ARG A 82 -9.54 -9.77 27.36
CA ARG A 82 -9.08 -11.17 27.43
C ARG A 82 -9.79 -11.95 28.54
N SER A 83 -9.95 -11.32 29.71
CA SER A 83 -10.63 -11.94 30.86
C SER A 83 -12.12 -12.13 30.58
N GLU A 84 -12.78 -11.10 30.06
CA GLU A 84 -14.22 -11.12 29.75
C GLU A 84 -14.57 -12.19 28.71
N LEU A 85 -13.75 -12.34 27.66
CA LEU A 85 -14.00 -13.27 26.56
C LEU A 85 -13.35 -14.64 26.74
N GLY A 86 -12.55 -14.85 27.79
CA GLY A 86 -11.76 -16.08 27.98
C GLY A 86 -10.63 -16.29 26.95
N LEU A 87 -10.24 -15.24 26.21
CA LEU A 87 -9.26 -15.31 25.11
C LEU A 87 -7.84 -14.97 25.58
N LYS A 88 -7.07 -15.97 26.00
CA LYS A 88 -5.70 -15.76 26.53
C LYS A 88 -4.71 -15.13 25.54
N ASN A 89 -4.92 -15.31 24.24
CA ASN A 89 -4.00 -14.89 23.17
C ASN A 89 -4.58 -13.81 22.24
N LEU A 90 -5.46 -12.94 22.74
CA LEU A 90 -5.98 -11.79 21.96
C LEU A 90 -5.02 -10.60 22.00
N PHE A 91 -4.58 -10.08 20.86
CA PHE A 91 -3.73 -8.89 20.79
C PHE A 91 -4.37 -7.81 19.91
N ILE A 92 -4.04 -6.55 20.16
CA ILE A 92 -4.46 -5.41 19.34
C ILE A 92 -3.22 -4.80 18.70
N LYS A 93 -3.17 -4.82 17.37
CA LYS A 93 -2.19 -4.07 16.57
C LYS A 93 -2.78 -2.69 16.28
N ASP A 94 -2.23 -1.66 16.91
CA ASP A 94 -2.85 -0.34 16.97
C ASP A 94 -2.32 0.61 15.89
N ASP A 95 -2.81 0.42 14.67
CA ASP A 95 -2.51 1.32 13.55
C ASP A 95 -3.28 2.65 13.59
N THR A 96 -3.97 2.96 14.69
CA THR A 96 -4.52 4.32 14.91
C THR A 96 -3.42 5.32 15.28
N LEU A 97 -2.23 4.83 15.63
CA LEU A 97 -1.05 5.63 15.96
C LEU A 97 -0.07 5.79 14.78
N GLU A 98 -0.48 5.38 13.57
CA GLU A 98 0.23 5.78 12.35
C GLU A 98 0.19 7.32 12.18
N PRO A 99 1.11 7.94 11.43
CA PRO A 99 1.24 9.41 11.33
C PRO A 99 -0.04 10.18 10.99
N THR A 100 -0.90 9.67 10.11
CA THR A 100 -2.20 10.29 9.78
C THR A 100 -3.37 9.64 10.55
N GLY A 101 -3.08 8.84 11.57
CA GLY A 101 -4.07 8.15 12.39
C GLY A 101 -4.75 6.96 11.70
N SER A 102 -4.14 6.39 10.64
CA SER A 102 -4.72 5.26 9.93
C SER A 102 -3.71 4.27 9.39
N PHE A 103 -4.06 2.98 9.44
CA PHE A 103 -3.34 1.90 8.76
C PHE A 103 -3.08 2.12 7.26
N LYS A 104 -3.82 3.03 6.61
CA LYS A 104 -3.60 3.39 5.20
C LYS A 104 -2.20 3.94 4.95
N ASP A 105 -1.54 4.48 5.98
CA ASP A 105 -0.18 5.01 5.90
C ASP A 105 0.80 3.96 5.39
N ARG A 106 0.63 2.68 5.78
CA ARG A 106 1.46 1.57 5.27
C ARG A 106 1.43 1.45 3.75
N ALA A 107 0.24 1.58 3.16
CA ALA A 107 0.07 1.49 1.71
C ALA A 107 0.54 2.78 1.02
N SER A 108 0.15 3.93 1.54
CA SER A 108 0.58 5.23 0.99
C SER A 108 2.09 5.43 1.07
N TYR A 109 2.76 4.84 2.06
CA TYR A 109 4.22 4.81 2.20
C TYR A 109 4.90 4.08 1.04
N LEU A 110 4.41 2.90 0.70
CA LEU A 110 4.88 2.15 -0.47
C LEU A 110 4.57 2.89 -1.78
N VAL A 111 3.36 3.44 -1.93
CA VAL A 111 2.97 4.20 -3.13
C VAL A 111 3.83 5.44 -3.31
N ALA A 112 4.10 6.19 -2.24
CA ALA A 112 4.97 7.36 -2.28
C ALA A 112 6.41 6.98 -2.65
N ALA A 113 6.93 5.89 -2.08
CA ALA A 113 8.27 5.39 -2.43
C ALA A 113 8.35 4.98 -3.91
N PHE A 114 7.35 4.25 -4.39
CA PHE A 114 7.24 3.87 -5.80
C PHE A 114 7.17 5.09 -6.72
N ALA A 115 6.39 6.11 -6.36
CA ALA A 115 6.32 7.36 -7.11
C ALA A 115 7.67 8.08 -7.15
N ARG A 116 8.38 8.20 -6.01
CA ARG A 116 9.74 8.77 -5.95
C ARG A 116 10.72 8.00 -6.84
N LYS A 117 10.70 6.67 -6.81
CA LYS A 117 11.53 5.80 -7.66
C LYS A 117 11.40 6.12 -9.15
N TYR A 118 10.19 6.43 -9.60
CA TYR A 118 9.89 6.71 -11.00
C TYR A 118 9.78 8.20 -11.34
N GLY A 119 10.17 9.10 -10.44
CA GLY A 119 10.12 10.55 -10.66
C GLY A 119 8.69 11.11 -10.83
N ILE A 120 7.68 10.41 -10.29
CA ILE A 120 6.28 10.81 -10.34
C ILE A 120 6.02 11.81 -9.21
N ASN A 121 5.77 13.07 -9.59
CA ASN A 121 5.60 14.17 -8.63
C ASN A 121 4.14 14.52 -8.32
N ASN A 122 3.18 13.82 -8.93
CA ASN A 122 1.75 14.07 -8.74
C ASN A 122 1.00 12.75 -8.57
N ILE A 123 0.17 12.66 -7.52
CA ILE A 123 -0.73 11.54 -7.26
C ILE A 123 -2.16 12.07 -7.20
N VAL A 124 -3.10 11.32 -7.79
CA VAL A 124 -4.52 11.61 -7.75
C VAL A 124 -5.24 10.54 -6.94
N VAL A 125 -6.11 10.94 -6.02
CA VAL A 125 -6.91 10.04 -5.18
C VAL A 125 -8.37 10.43 -5.26
N ALA A 126 -9.26 9.48 -5.53
CA ALA A 126 -10.70 9.65 -5.42
C ALA A 126 -11.20 8.98 -4.13
N SER A 127 -11.24 9.72 -3.02
CA SER A 127 -11.66 9.19 -1.72
C SER A 127 -12.07 10.31 -0.75
N THR A 128 -13.01 10.02 0.14
CA THR A 128 -13.51 10.93 1.20
C THR A 128 -13.12 10.48 2.62
N GLY A 129 -12.06 9.67 2.74
CA GLY A 129 -11.67 9.08 4.01
C GLY A 129 -10.18 8.79 4.09
N ASN A 130 -9.82 7.81 4.91
CA ASN A 130 -8.44 7.60 5.34
C ASN A 130 -7.43 7.42 4.21
N ALA A 131 -7.84 6.90 3.04
CA ALA A 131 -6.93 6.79 1.90
C ALA A 131 -6.51 8.17 1.35
N ALA A 132 -7.43 9.14 1.33
CA ALA A 132 -7.10 10.52 0.94
C ALA A 132 -6.21 11.21 1.97
N SER A 133 -6.57 11.14 3.26
CA SER A 133 -5.78 11.79 4.32
C SER A 133 -4.39 11.18 4.45
N SER A 134 -4.28 9.86 4.37
CA SER A 134 -3.02 9.12 4.38
C SER A 134 -2.14 9.49 3.20
N MET A 135 -2.68 9.44 1.98
CA MET A 135 -1.90 9.79 0.79
C MET A 135 -1.47 11.25 0.82
N ALA A 136 -2.32 12.19 1.28
CA ALA A 136 -1.97 13.59 1.42
C ALA A 136 -0.84 13.81 2.45
N GLY A 137 -0.93 13.20 3.63
CA GLY A 137 0.09 13.33 4.68
C GLY A 137 1.42 12.69 4.31
N VAL A 138 1.39 11.44 3.82
CA VAL A 138 2.60 10.73 3.37
C VAL A 138 3.17 11.37 2.11
N GLY A 139 2.33 11.81 1.18
CA GLY A 139 2.74 12.52 -0.03
C GLY A 139 3.45 13.83 0.28
N ALA A 140 2.96 14.61 1.25
CA ALA A 140 3.64 15.82 1.72
C ALA A 140 5.03 15.51 2.28
N ALA A 141 5.18 14.47 3.10
CA ALA A 141 6.48 14.02 3.60
C ALA A 141 7.42 13.52 2.49
N ALA A 142 6.86 13.01 1.39
CA ALA A 142 7.61 12.54 0.22
C ALA A 142 7.92 13.64 -0.81
N GLY A 143 7.45 14.88 -0.61
CA GLY A 143 7.58 15.95 -1.60
C GLY A 143 6.72 15.77 -2.85
N ILE A 144 5.63 14.99 -2.76
CA ILE A 144 4.72 14.69 -3.87
C ILE A 144 3.44 15.52 -3.74
N SER A 145 3.00 16.13 -4.83
CA SER A 145 1.72 16.81 -4.91
C SER A 145 0.57 15.80 -4.95
N VAL A 146 -0.42 15.94 -4.06
CA VAL A 146 -1.56 15.03 -3.97
C VAL A 146 -2.85 15.78 -4.24
N THR A 147 -3.57 15.39 -5.28
CA THR A 147 -4.88 15.93 -5.64
C THR A 147 -5.97 14.96 -5.22
N VAL A 148 -6.86 15.41 -4.32
CA VAL A 148 -7.96 14.59 -3.80
C VAL A 148 -9.28 15.03 -4.43
N PHE A 149 -9.93 14.11 -5.15
CA PHE A 149 -11.29 14.31 -5.67
C PHE A 149 -12.32 13.74 -4.69
N VAL A 150 -13.27 14.59 -4.32
CA VAL A 150 -14.36 14.28 -3.39
C VAL A 150 -15.71 14.73 -3.99
N PRO A 151 -16.82 14.05 -3.66
CA PRO A 151 -18.14 14.56 -3.98
C PRO A 151 -18.37 15.93 -3.32
N LYS A 152 -19.13 16.81 -3.98
CA LYS A 152 -19.52 18.12 -3.43
C LYS A 152 -20.21 18.01 -2.05
N SER A 153 -20.87 16.89 -1.78
CA SER A 153 -21.57 16.60 -0.52
C SER A 153 -20.66 16.07 0.60
N ALA A 154 -19.35 15.92 0.38
CA ALA A 154 -18.43 15.43 1.39
C ALA A 154 -18.45 16.35 2.63
N PRO A 155 -18.63 15.79 3.84
CA PRO A 155 -18.62 16.61 5.06
C PRO A 155 -17.28 17.29 5.25
N LYS A 156 -17.28 18.57 5.66
CA LYS A 156 -16.05 19.35 5.87
C LYS A 156 -15.10 18.70 6.88
N ALA A 157 -15.61 18.00 7.88
CA ALA A 157 -14.79 17.29 8.87
C ALA A 157 -14.04 16.07 8.30
N LYS A 158 -14.31 15.67 7.04
CA LYS A 158 -13.65 14.57 6.35
C LYS A 158 -12.71 15.04 5.23
N LEU A 159 -12.56 16.36 5.05
CA LEU A 159 -11.63 17.01 4.12
C LEU A 159 -10.40 17.46 4.90
#